data_AF-A0A1Z2SCD0-F1
#
_entry.id   AF-A0A1Z2SCD0-F1
#
_cell.length_a   1.000
_cell.length_b   1.000
_cell.length_c   1.000
_cell.angle_alpha   90.00
_cell.angle_beta   90.00
_cell.angle_gamma   90.00
#
_symmetry.space_group_name_H-M   'P 1'
#
loop_
_entity.id
_entity.type
_entity.pdbx_description
1 polymer ?
#
loop_
_entity_poly.entity_id
_entity_poly.type
_entity_poly.pdbx_seq_one_letter_code
_entity_poly.pdbx_strand_id
1 'polypeptide(L)'
;MKFFLIFIVAVVASASSFIVHVATVEWLPSWVSSQMERLSIQPSWDVRYIAGVTSLEYGIAAIALYYLGRNKLIGFGKFKASLVFSVLLMAIHGAFLRQPFMDYVVGNPIHVILVQNFFKWLVWLLMSFCVVFGFEFVIKVACANKSIQPTANSSAD
;
A
#
# COMPACT_ATOMS: atom_id res chain seq x y z
N MET A 1 -3.19 0.15 23.53
CA MET A 1 -4.17 0.66 22.53
C MET A 1 -3.53 1.20 21.25
N LYS A 2 -2.55 2.11 21.31
CA LYS A 2 -1.92 2.70 20.10
C LYS A 2 -1.37 1.68 19.11
N PHE A 3 -0.61 0.68 19.58
CA PHE A 3 -0.06 -0.38 18.70
C PHE A 3 -1.14 -1.25 18.04
N PHE A 4 -2.24 -1.52 18.75
CA PHE A 4 -3.38 -2.25 18.20
C PHE A 4 -4.07 -1.45 17.07
N LEU A 5 -4.23 -0.13 17.24
CA LEU A 5 -4.78 0.72 16.19
C LEU A 5 -3.84 0.81 14.97
N ILE A 6 -2.52 0.87 15.17
CA ILE A 6 -1.54 0.81 14.08
C ILE A 6 -1.62 -0.53 13.34
N PHE A 7 -1.79 -1.63 14.07
CA PHE A 7 -2.00 -2.94 13.45
C PHE A 7 -3.27 -2.98 12.60
N ILE A 8 -4.38 -2.40 13.07
CA ILE A 8 -5.60 -2.25 12.27
C ILE A 8 -5.33 -1.44 10.99
N VAL A 9 -4.55 -0.36 11.07
CA VAL A 9 -4.15 0.41 9.87
C VAL A 9 -3.36 -0.48 8.89
N ALA A 10 -2.50 -1.37 9.37
CA ALA A 10 -1.75 -2.31 8.53
C ALA A 10 -2.70 -3.25 7.78
N VAL A 11 -3.69 -3.79 8.49
CA VAL A 11 -4.71 -4.69 7.92
C VAL A 11 -5.53 -3.96 6.86
N VAL A 12 -6.00 -2.75 7.15
CA VAL A 12 -6.81 -1.94 6.22
C VAL A 12 -6.01 -1.56 4.97
N ALA A 13 -4.74 -1.15 5.13
CA ALA A 13 -3.88 -0.79 4.01
C ALA A 13 -3.56 -2.01 3.12
N SER A 14 -3.36 -3.18 3.73
CA SER A 14 -3.16 -4.44 3.00
C SER A 14 -4.43 -4.85 2.26
N ALA A 15 -5.58 -4.77 2.91
CA ALA A 15 -6.87 -5.13 2.32
C ALA A 15 -7.26 -4.21 1.15
N SER A 16 -7.04 -2.88 1.26
CA SER A 16 -7.36 -1.94 0.17
C SER A 16 -6.56 -2.22 -1.09
N SER A 17 -5.28 -2.57 -0.90
CA SER A 17 -4.34 -2.91 -1.97
C SER A 17 -4.64 -4.28 -2.57
N PHE A 18 -5.07 -5.24 -1.73
CA PHE A 18 -5.45 -6.58 -2.16
C PHE A 18 -6.68 -6.60 -3.06
N ILE A 19 -7.67 -5.72 -2.84
CA ILE A 19 -8.85 -5.62 -3.71
C ILE A 19 -8.44 -5.27 -5.15
N VAL A 20 -7.56 -4.27 -5.30
CA VAL A 20 -7.03 -3.89 -6.62
C VAL A 20 -6.17 -5.01 -7.20
N HIS A 21 -5.38 -5.67 -6.37
CA HIS A 21 -4.58 -6.82 -6.79
C HIS A 21 -5.44 -7.99 -7.32
N VAL A 22 -6.54 -8.33 -6.65
CA VAL A 22 -7.47 -9.38 -7.10
C VAL A 22 -8.08 -9.01 -8.45
N ALA A 23 -8.57 -7.78 -8.61
CA ALA A 23 -9.06 -7.31 -9.91
C ALA A 23 -7.97 -7.38 -10.99
N THR A 24 -6.73 -7.09 -10.62
CA THR A 24 -5.56 -7.19 -11.52
C THR A 24 -5.27 -8.63 -11.90
N VAL A 25 -5.39 -9.61 -11.00
CA VAL A 25 -5.05 -11.02 -11.31
C VAL A 25 -6.19 -11.74 -12.03
N GLU A 26 -7.44 -11.38 -11.77
CA GLU A 26 -8.61 -12.02 -12.40
C GLU A 26 -8.88 -11.47 -13.80
N TRP A 27 -8.89 -10.15 -13.97
CA TRP A 27 -9.30 -9.53 -15.22
C TRP A 27 -8.12 -9.26 -16.17
N LEU A 28 -7.02 -8.71 -15.66
CA LEU A 28 -5.93 -8.21 -16.48
C LEU A 28 -5.28 -9.29 -17.37
N PRO A 29 -5.03 -10.54 -16.92
CA PRO A 29 -4.43 -11.56 -17.78
C PRO A 29 -5.33 -11.95 -18.95
N SER A 30 -6.65 -11.98 -18.74
CA SER A 30 -7.63 -12.26 -19.81
C SER A 30 -7.72 -11.11 -20.83
N TRP A 31 -7.63 -9.87 -20.35
CA TRP A 31 -7.57 -8.71 -21.23
C TRP A 31 -6.24 -8.67 -21.99
N VAL A 32 -5.10 -8.87 -21.32
CA VAL A 32 -3.77 -8.91 -21.93
C VAL A 32 -3.67 -10.02 -22.97
N SER A 33 -4.20 -11.21 -22.70
CA SER A 33 -4.19 -12.33 -23.66
C SER A 33 -5.10 -12.09 -24.87
N SER A 34 -6.12 -11.25 -24.74
CA SER A 34 -6.90 -10.78 -25.91
C SER A 34 -6.11 -9.79 -26.79
N GLN A 35 -5.16 -9.06 -26.20
CA GLN A 35 -4.31 -8.08 -26.90
C GLN A 35 -2.99 -8.70 -27.40
N MET A 36 -2.58 -9.83 -26.82
CA MET A 36 -1.34 -10.54 -27.14
C MET A 36 -1.69 -11.96 -27.60
N GLU A 37 -1.59 -12.24 -28.90
CA GLU A 37 -1.90 -13.56 -29.46
C GLU A 37 -1.18 -14.70 -28.70
N ARG A 38 -1.98 -15.66 -28.18
CA ARG A 38 -1.59 -17.02 -27.76
C ARG A 38 -0.80 -17.23 -26.45
N LEU A 39 -1.01 -16.46 -25.38
CA LEU A 39 -0.57 -16.89 -24.04
C LEU A 39 -1.75 -16.98 -23.06
N SER A 40 -2.20 -18.22 -22.86
CA SER A 40 -3.18 -18.60 -21.84
C SER A 40 -2.46 -18.84 -20.52
N ILE A 41 -2.41 -17.82 -19.66
CA ILE A 41 -2.03 -17.99 -18.25
C ILE A 41 -3.34 -18.11 -17.46
N GLN A 42 -3.66 -19.31 -16.96
CA GLN A 42 -4.81 -19.50 -16.10
C GLN A 42 -4.45 -19.15 -14.65
N PRO A 43 -5.18 -18.23 -13.98
CA PRO A 43 -4.99 -17.96 -12.56
C PRO A 43 -5.52 -19.13 -11.72
N SER A 44 -4.73 -19.59 -10.74
CA SER A 44 -5.17 -20.61 -9.77
C SER A 44 -5.84 -19.97 -8.56
N TRP A 45 -7.06 -20.42 -8.26
CA TRP A 45 -7.88 -19.87 -7.17
C TRP A 45 -7.43 -20.32 -5.77
N ASP A 46 -6.67 -21.41 -5.68
CA ASP A 46 -6.28 -22.04 -4.42
C ASP A 46 -5.32 -21.19 -3.57
N VAL A 47 -4.61 -20.24 -4.20
CA VAL A 47 -3.53 -19.47 -3.54
C VAL A 47 -4.03 -18.15 -2.94
N ARG A 48 -5.28 -17.76 -3.16
CA ARG A 48 -5.81 -16.43 -2.75
C ARG A 48 -5.76 -16.21 -1.24
N TYR A 49 -6.10 -17.23 -0.45
CA TYR A 49 -6.09 -17.11 1.00
C TYR A 49 -4.68 -16.96 1.55
N ILE A 50 -3.73 -17.73 1.01
CA ILE A 50 -2.30 -17.64 1.37
C ILE A 50 -1.77 -16.26 0.96
N ALA A 51 -2.06 -15.81 -0.26
CA ALA A 51 -1.69 -14.49 -0.76
C ALA A 51 -2.28 -13.34 0.09
N GLY A 52 -3.52 -13.49 0.57
CA GLY A 52 -4.14 -12.54 1.48
C GLY A 52 -3.41 -12.46 2.82
N VAL A 53 -3.06 -13.60 3.41
CA VAL A 53 -2.33 -13.63 4.69
C VAL A 53 -0.92 -13.07 4.53
N THR A 54 -0.19 -13.46 3.48
CA THR A 54 1.16 -12.91 3.22
C THR A 54 1.11 -11.45 2.81
N SER A 55 -0.01 -10.94 2.29
CA SER A 55 -0.15 -9.52 1.96
C SER A 55 -0.01 -8.59 3.18
N LEU A 56 -0.33 -9.08 4.38
CA LEU A 56 -0.18 -8.33 5.63
C LEU A 56 1.27 -7.92 5.90
N GLU A 57 2.23 -8.72 5.44
CA GLU A 57 3.66 -8.42 5.52
C GLU A 57 3.96 -7.05 4.88
N TYR A 58 3.39 -6.78 3.70
CA TYR A 58 3.58 -5.50 3.01
C TYR A 58 3.00 -4.32 3.77
N GLY A 59 1.82 -4.48 4.39
CA GLY A 59 1.21 -3.42 5.20
C GLY A 59 2.04 -3.09 6.45
N ILE A 60 2.56 -4.12 7.13
CA ILE A 60 3.45 -3.96 8.29
C ILE A 60 4.76 -3.29 7.86
N ALA A 61 5.38 -3.76 6.78
CA ALA A 61 6.61 -3.19 6.23
C ALA A 61 6.42 -1.73 5.81
N ALA A 62 5.31 -1.39 5.16
CA ALA A 62 4.99 -0.02 4.77
C ALA A 62 4.82 0.89 5.98
N ILE A 63 4.14 0.44 7.04
CA ILE A 63 4.05 1.22 8.29
C ILE A 63 5.41 1.43 8.93
N ALA A 64 6.24 0.39 9.01
CA ALA A 64 7.59 0.49 9.57
C ALA A 64 8.44 1.50 8.78
N LEU A 65 8.39 1.42 7.45
CA LEU A 65 9.11 2.34 6.57
C LEU A 65 8.60 3.78 6.71
N TYR A 66 7.28 3.98 6.75
CA TYR A 66 6.70 5.30 6.98
C TYR A 66 7.10 5.85 8.34
N TYR A 67 7.09 5.02 9.39
CA TYR A 67 7.49 5.43 10.74
C TYR A 67 8.94 5.96 10.76
N LEU A 68 9.87 5.27 10.10
CA LEU A 68 11.27 5.69 10.00
C LEU A 68 11.43 7.00 9.21
N GLY A 69 10.66 7.19 8.13
CA GLY A 69 10.71 8.37 7.27
C GLY A 69 9.80 9.54 7.72
N ARG A 70 8.95 9.32 8.73
CA ARG A 70 7.80 10.19 9.05
C ARG A 70 8.19 11.63 9.24
N ASN A 71 9.22 11.90 10.05
CA ASN A 71 9.59 13.26 10.45
C ASN A 71 9.96 14.14 9.24
N LYS A 72 10.52 13.54 8.17
CA LYS A 72 10.83 14.25 6.93
C LYS A 72 9.63 14.30 5.99
N LEU A 73 8.86 13.22 5.90
CA LEU A 73 7.72 13.12 4.98
C LEU A 73 6.56 14.03 5.39
N ILE A 74 6.19 14.03 6.67
CA ILE A 74 5.02 14.77 7.16
C ILE A 74 5.19 16.29 7.10
N GLY A 75 6.43 16.78 7.06
CA GLY A 75 6.74 18.21 6.92
C GLY A 75 6.17 18.83 5.64
N PHE A 76 5.95 18.03 4.59
CA PHE A 76 5.32 18.47 3.33
C PHE A 76 3.79 18.41 3.34
N GLY A 77 3.17 17.93 4.42
CA GLY A 77 1.74 17.69 4.53
C GLY A 77 1.33 16.27 4.13
N LYS A 78 0.19 15.81 4.67
CA LYS A 78 -0.26 14.40 4.58
C LYS A 78 -0.41 13.89 3.14
N PHE A 79 -1.02 14.70 2.27
CA PHE A 79 -1.25 14.32 0.88
C PHE A 79 0.06 14.17 0.09
N LYS A 80 0.97 15.14 0.20
CA LYS A 80 2.29 15.06 -0.44
C LYS A 80 3.12 13.92 0.14
N ALA A 81 3.06 13.71 1.46
CA ALA A 81 3.70 12.57 2.11
C ALA A 81 3.20 11.24 1.53
N SER A 82 1.89 11.05 1.30
CA SER A 82 1.36 9.83 0.68
C SER A 82 1.83 9.62 -0.76
N LEU A 83 1.96 10.69 -1.55
CA LEU A 83 2.48 10.59 -2.92
C LEU A 83 3.96 10.23 -2.94
N VAL A 84 4.79 10.93 -2.17
CA VAL A 84 6.23 10.64 -2.08
C VAL A 84 6.45 9.22 -1.54
N PHE A 85 5.65 8.81 -0.53
CA PHE A 85 5.74 7.48 0.04
C PHE A 85 5.29 6.39 -0.93
N SER A 86 4.28 6.66 -1.77
CA SER A 86 3.89 5.77 -2.87
C SER A 86 5.05 5.54 -3.84
N VAL A 87 5.69 6.63 -4.31
CA VAL A 87 6.83 6.55 -5.22
C VAL A 87 7.99 5.76 -4.61
N LEU A 88 8.30 5.98 -3.33
CA LEU A 88 9.32 5.22 -2.61
C LEU A 88 9.00 3.72 -2.57
N LEU A 89 7.77 3.34 -2.20
CA LEU A 89 7.35 1.94 -2.18
C LEU A 89 7.43 1.30 -3.57
N MET A 90 6.97 2.02 -4.60
CA MET A 90 7.05 1.55 -6.00
C MET A 90 8.49 1.38 -6.47
N ALA A 91 9.39 2.29 -6.08
CA ALA A 91 10.81 2.23 -6.44
C ALA A 91 11.50 1.03 -5.78
N ILE A 92 11.25 0.79 -4.50
CA ILE A 92 11.81 -0.35 -3.75
C ILE A 92 11.39 -1.69 -4.40
N HIS A 93 10.14 -1.80 -4.85
CA HIS A 93 9.63 -3.01 -5.50
C HIS A 93 9.96 -3.09 -7.00
N GLY A 94 10.70 -2.12 -7.56
CA GLY A 94 11.02 -2.06 -8.99
C GLY A 94 9.81 -1.79 -9.90
N ALA A 95 8.63 -1.53 -9.34
CA ALA A 95 7.38 -1.31 -10.09
C ALA A 95 7.29 0.09 -10.72
N PHE A 96 8.16 1.03 -10.30
CA PHE A 96 8.09 2.41 -10.77
C PHE A 96 8.61 2.60 -12.20
N LEU A 97 9.89 2.31 -12.45
CA LEU A 97 10.53 2.49 -13.76
C LEU A 97 11.03 1.19 -14.37
N ARG A 98 11.57 0.29 -13.53
CA ARG A 98 12.16 -0.95 -14.01
C ARG A 98 11.12 -1.82 -14.72
N GLN A 99 9.94 -2.02 -14.12
CA GLN A 99 8.93 -2.89 -14.72
C GLN A 99 8.37 -2.36 -16.06
N PRO A 100 7.94 -1.08 -16.17
CA PRO A 100 7.51 -0.54 -17.46
C PRO A 100 8.58 -0.61 -18.56
N PHE A 101 9.84 -0.37 -18.19
CA PHE A 101 10.96 -0.45 -19.13
C PHE A 101 11.22 -1.89 -19.59
N MET A 102 11.22 -2.86 -18.67
CA MET A 102 11.37 -4.27 -19.02
C MET A 102 10.24 -4.76 -19.91
N ASP A 103 8.99 -4.39 -19.61
CA ASP A 103 7.83 -4.76 -20.43
C ASP A 103 7.94 -4.16 -21.85
N TYR A 104 8.49 -2.95 -21.99
CA TYR A 104 8.77 -2.34 -23.29
C TYR A 104 9.88 -3.06 -24.06
N VAL A 105 10.98 -3.39 -23.40
CA VAL A 105 12.12 -4.12 -24.01
C VAL A 105 11.72 -5.53 -24.46
N VAL A 106 10.81 -6.19 -23.75
CA VAL A 106 10.23 -7.49 -24.13
C VAL A 106 9.37 -7.39 -25.40
N GLY A 107 8.97 -6.18 -25.80
CA GLY A 107 8.18 -5.94 -27.00
C GLY A 107 6.68 -5.86 -26.76
N ASN A 108 6.24 -5.63 -25.51
CA ASN A 108 4.81 -5.47 -25.24
C ASN A 108 4.27 -4.17 -25.88
N PRO A 109 3.02 -4.17 -26.38
CA PRO A 109 2.40 -2.94 -26.87
C PRO A 109 2.30 -1.88 -25.77
N ILE A 110 2.56 -0.61 -26.11
CA ILE A 110 2.58 0.51 -25.13
C ILE A 110 1.29 0.58 -24.31
N HIS A 111 0.13 0.37 -24.94
CA HIS A 111 -1.16 0.39 -24.23
C HIS A 111 -1.29 -0.73 -23.20
N VAL A 112 -0.75 -1.92 -23.46
CA VAL A 112 -0.72 -3.03 -22.49
C VAL A 112 0.18 -2.68 -21.32
N ILE A 113 1.38 -2.16 -21.59
CA ILE A 113 2.36 -1.76 -20.56
C ILE A 113 1.74 -0.71 -19.62
N LEU A 114 1.09 0.31 -20.18
CA LEU A 114 0.47 1.38 -19.41
C LEU A 114 -0.63 0.83 -18.50
N VAL A 115 -1.55 0.02 -19.01
CA VAL A 115 -2.64 -0.54 -18.21
C VAL A 115 -2.09 -1.45 -17.11
N GLN A 116 -1.19 -2.38 -17.44
CA GLN A 116 -0.62 -3.31 -16.47
C GLN A 116 0.14 -2.59 -15.34
N ASN A 117 0.95 -1.59 -15.67
CA ASN A 117 1.73 -0.87 -14.68
C ASN A 117 0.89 0.16 -13.92
N PHE A 118 -0.15 0.73 -14.54
CA PHE A 118 -1.11 1.60 -13.86
C PHE A 118 -1.80 0.89 -12.69
N PHE A 119 -2.25 -0.35 -12.87
CA PHE A 119 -2.82 -1.14 -11.77
C PHE A 119 -1.81 -1.38 -10.65
N LYS A 120 -0.55 -1.70 -10.98
CA LYS A 120 0.51 -1.83 -9.97
C LYS A 120 0.73 -0.52 -9.22
N TRP A 121 0.75 0.62 -9.90
CA TRP A 121 0.90 1.92 -9.26
C TRP A 121 -0.28 2.24 -8.35
N LEU A 122 -1.50 1.91 -8.77
CA LEU A 122 -2.71 2.12 -7.98
C LEU A 122 -2.69 1.34 -6.66
N VAL A 123 -2.21 0.09 -6.67
CA VAL A 123 -2.02 -0.73 -5.46
C VAL A 123 -1.13 0.01 -4.45
N TRP A 124 0.05 0.48 -4.88
CA TRP A 124 1.00 1.15 -3.99
C TRP A 124 0.54 2.53 -3.54
N LEU A 125 -0.22 3.24 -4.38
CA LEU A 125 -0.85 4.52 -4.03
C LEU A 125 -1.93 4.35 -2.96
N LEU A 126 -2.79 3.35 -3.10
CA LEU A 126 -3.81 3.04 -2.09
C LEU A 126 -3.17 2.60 -0.77
N MET A 127 -2.15 1.73 -0.82
CA MET A 127 -1.38 1.32 0.35
C MET A 127 -0.80 2.54 1.07
N SER A 128 -0.07 3.40 0.34
CA SER A 128 0.60 4.56 0.93
C SER A 128 -0.41 5.55 1.51
N PHE A 129 -1.54 5.76 0.85
CA PHE A 129 -2.60 6.64 1.33
C PHE A 129 -3.18 6.13 2.66
N CYS A 130 -3.55 4.85 2.72
CA CYS A 130 -4.07 4.23 3.95
C CYS A 130 -3.05 4.29 5.09
N VAL A 131 -1.77 4.00 4.80
CA VAL A 131 -0.69 4.05 5.81
C VAL A 131 -0.50 5.46 6.33
N VAL A 132 -0.30 6.45 5.47
CA VAL A 132 -0.03 7.83 5.91
C VAL A 132 -1.22 8.41 6.66
N PHE A 133 -2.43 8.33 6.10
CA PHE A 133 -3.61 8.91 6.75
C PHE A 133 -3.99 8.16 8.03
N GLY A 134 -3.98 6.83 7.99
CA GLY A 134 -4.29 5.98 9.15
C GLY A 134 -3.30 6.17 10.28
N PHE A 135 -1.99 6.15 9.98
CA PHE A 135 -0.95 6.32 10.98
C PHE A 135 -1.02 7.70 11.64
N GLU A 136 -1.16 8.78 10.85
CA GLU A 136 -1.29 10.13 11.39
C GLU A 136 -2.57 10.32 12.21
N PHE A 137 -3.68 9.68 11.83
CA PHE A 137 -4.92 9.70 12.59
C PHE A 137 -4.72 9.05 13.97
N VAL A 138 -4.11 7.87 14.02
CA VAL A 138 -3.83 7.17 15.28
C VAL A 138 -2.90 7.97 16.18
N ILE A 139 -1.88 8.63 15.63
CA ILE A 139 -0.99 9.51 16.40
C ILE A 139 -1.78 10.69 16.99
N LYS A 140 -2.64 11.34 16.19
CA LYS A 140 -3.45 12.46 16.66
C LYS A 140 -4.40 12.06 17.79
N VAL A 141 -5.09 10.92 17.65
CA VAL A 141 -6.00 10.37 18.68
C VAL A 141 -5.23 10.00 19.94
N ALA A 142 -4.07 9.34 19.81
CA ALA A 142 -3.25 8.96 20.96
C ALA A 142 -2.72 10.18 21.74
N CYS A 143 -2.34 11.26 21.05
CA CYS A 143 -1.93 12.50 21.70
C CYS A 143 -3.11 13.22 22.39
N ALA A 144 -4.28 13.26 21.76
CA ALA A 144 -5.48 13.86 22.36
C ALA A 144 -5.95 13.11 23.62
N ASN A 145 -5.84 11.78 23.64
CA ASN A 145 -6.16 10.98 24.82
C ASN A 145 -5.19 11.23 25.99
N LYS A 146 -3.92 11.56 25.69
CA LYS A 146 -2.91 11.85 26.72
C LYS A 146 -3.17 13.20 27.40
N SER A 147 -3.77 14.17 26.72
CA SER A 147 -4.17 15.46 27.32
C SER A 147 -5.43 15.39 28.19
N ILE A 148 -6.24 14.32 28.08
CA ILE A 148 -7.47 14.11 28.88
C ILE A 148 -7.18 13.35 30.19
N GLN A 149 -5.94 12.93 30.43
CA GLN A 149 -5.47 12.48 31.76
C GLN A 149 -4.75 13.59 32.57
N PRO A 150 -5.32 14.79 32.84
CA PRO A 150 -4.76 15.65 33.87
C PRO A 150 -5.22 15.15 35.26
N THR A 151 -4.24 14.84 36.11
CA THR A 151 -4.29 15.03 37.58
C THR A 151 -5.51 14.48 38.34
N ALA A 152 -5.74 13.16 38.30
CA ALA A 152 -6.64 12.50 39.27
C ALA A 152 -5.92 11.98 40.54
N ASN A 153 -4.60 12.23 40.68
CA ASN A 153 -3.78 11.74 41.79
C ASN A 153 -3.00 12.87 42.50
N SER A 154 -3.64 14.00 42.81
CA SER A 154 -3.07 14.97 43.78
C SER A 154 -4.14 15.53 44.71
N SER A 155 -4.67 14.68 45.59
CA SER A 155 -5.34 15.12 46.83
C SER A 155 -5.44 13.93 47.79
N ALA A 156 -4.31 13.51 48.32
CA ALA A 156 -4.19 12.78 49.56
C ALA A 156 -2.85 13.19 50.15
N ASP A 157 -2.90 14.26 50.96
CA ASP A 157 -2.14 14.49 52.19
C ASP A 157 -2.32 15.95 52.64
#